data_AF-A0A8J7N6C2-F1
#
_entry.id   AF-A0A8J7N6C2-F1
#
_cell.length_a   1.000
_cell.length_b   1.000
_cell.length_c   1.000
_cell.angle_alpha   90.00
_cell.angle_beta   90.00
_cell.angle_gamma   90.00
#
_symmetry.space_group_name_H-M   'P 1'
#
loop_
_entity.id
_entity.type
_entity.pdbx_description
1 polymer ?
#
loop_
_entity_poly.entity_id
_entity_poly.type
_entity_poly.pdbx_seq_one_letter_code
_entity_poly.pdbx_strand_id
1 'polypeptide(L)'
;MRRLAALAAPALVSAALAVPAAAQDLATMAGETNMSALNAAASCQIDDAMALAGKAAKSKKPGERLFAEFIEAALLTETGKPKDAAAVVDAVTADKALNPDKASREQMQQGADALLQTIQSRRQATTGKATC
;
A
#
# COMPACT_ATOMS: atom_id res chain seq x y z
N MET A 1 18.12 -31.79 21.21
CA MET A 1 16.66 -31.70 21.14
C MET A 1 16.29 -30.35 20.54
N ARG A 2 15.63 -30.37 19.38
CA ARG A 2 15.24 -29.20 18.58
C ARG A 2 14.33 -28.28 19.40
N ARG A 3 14.74 -27.04 19.66
CA ARG A 3 13.81 -25.97 20.03
C ARG A 3 13.06 -25.59 18.76
N LEU A 4 11.80 -26.00 18.69
CA LEU A 4 10.85 -25.53 17.67
C LEU A 4 10.80 -24.02 17.74
N ALA A 5 11.21 -23.37 16.64
CA ALA A 5 11.11 -21.93 16.46
C ALA A 5 9.64 -21.53 16.56
N ALA A 6 9.31 -20.75 17.58
CA ALA A 6 8.09 -19.97 17.58
C ALA A 6 8.27 -18.87 16.52
N LEU A 7 7.86 -19.12 15.28
CA LEU A 7 7.54 -18.08 14.31
C LEU A 7 6.29 -17.36 14.83
N ALA A 8 6.48 -16.43 15.77
CA ALA A 8 5.49 -15.41 16.09
C ALA A 8 5.77 -14.22 15.16
N ALA A 9 4.83 -14.00 14.24
CA ALA A 9 4.70 -12.90 13.29
C ALA A 9 5.64 -11.69 13.46
N PRO A 10 6.57 -11.47 12.51
CA PRO A 10 7.21 -10.18 12.35
C PRO A 10 7.08 -9.72 10.88
N ALA A 11 5.91 -9.28 10.41
CA ALA A 11 5.84 -8.92 8.99
C ALA A 11 4.70 -8.06 8.45
N LEU A 12 3.65 -7.64 9.20
CA LEU A 12 2.57 -6.91 8.52
C LEU A 12 3.06 -5.54 8.01
N VAL A 13 3.77 -4.80 8.85
CA VAL A 13 4.38 -3.53 8.45
C VAL A 13 5.66 -3.77 7.64
N SER A 14 6.54 -4.69 8.06
CA SER A 14 7.79 -4.95 7.35
C SER A 14 7.60 -5.46 5.92
N ALA A 15 6.53 -6.21 5.63
CA ALA A 15 6.25 -6.68 4.28
C ALA A 15 5.51 -5.63 3.42
N ALA A 16 4.72 -4.73 4.04
CA ALA A 16 4.21 -3.54 3.37
C ALA A 16 5.31 -2.48 3.09
N LEU A 17 6.41 -2.51 3.85
CA LEU A 17 7.59 -1.65 3.66
C LEU A 17 8.64 -2.24 2.71
N ALA A 18 8.63 -3.55 2.45
CA ALA A 18 9.58 -4.23 1.55
C ALA A 18 9.17 -4.17 0.06
N VAL A 19 8.44 -3.13 -0.33
CA VAL A 19 7.87 -2.96 -1.68
C VAL A 19 8.83 -2.26 -2.65
N PRO A 20 10.08 -2.77 -2.83
CA PRO A 20 10.68 -2.59 -4.15
C PRO A 20 11.20 -3.86 -4.84
N ALA A 21 11.08 -5.09 -4.29
CA ALA A 21 11.80 -6.24 -4.86
C ALA A 21 11.03 -7.54 -5.21
N ALA A 22 9.72 -7.68 -4.94
CA ALA A 22 9.03 -8.93 -5.26
C ALA A 22 7.60 -8.72 -5.79
N ALA A 23 7.46 -8.57 -7.11
CA ALA A 23 6.17 -8.53 -7.79
C ALA A 23 5.31 -9.80 -7.55
N GLN A 24 5.93 -10.92 -7.18
CA GLN A 24 5.26 -12.19 -6.87
C GLN A 24 4.79 -12.31 -5.41
N ASP A 25 5.37 -11.54 -4.47
CA ASP A 25 4.97 -11.56 -3.05
C ASP A 25 3.87 -10.51 -2.77
N LEU A 26 3.92 -9.39 -3.51
CA LEU A 26 2.90 -8.33 -3.48
C LEU A 26 1.49 -8.81 -3.80
N ALA A 27 1.31 -9.68 -4.81
CA ALA A 27 -0.01 -10.15 -5.23
C ALA A 27 -0.69 -11.00 -4.13
N THR A 28 0.10 -11.81 -3.43
CA THR A 28 -0.38 -12.68 -2.34
C THR A 28 -0.79 -11.86 -1.11
N MET A 29 -0.12 -10.72 -0.88
CA MET A 29 -0.37 -9.84 0.26
C MET A 29 -1.41 -8.74 0.00
N ALA A 30 -1.45 -8.21 -1.21
CA ALA A 30 -2.36 -7.13 -1.60
C ALA A 30 -3.77 -7.66 -1.91
N GLY A 31 -3.87 -8.88 -2.46
CA GLY A 31 -5.13 -9.40 -2.98
C GLY A 31 -5.53 -8.76 -4.32
N GLU A 32 -6.46 -9.40 -5.02
CA GLU A 32 -6.79 -9.07 -6.41
C GLU A 32 -7.28 -7.63 -6.59
N THR A 33 -8.10 -7.13 -5.66
CA THR A 33 -8.68 -5.77 -5.79
C THR A 33 -7.61 -4.67 -5.68
N ASN A 34 -6.63 -4.83 -4.79
CA ASN A 34 -5.50 -3.89 -4.70
C ASN A 34 -4.60 -3.98 -5.93
N MET A 35 -4.39 -5.16 -6.49
CA MET A 35 -3.64 -5.31 -7.75
C MET A 35 -4.36 -4.63 -8.91
N SER A 36 -5.69 -4.74 -8.98
CA SER A 36 -6.49 -3.99 -9.96
C SER A 36 -6.37 -2.48 -9.75
N ALA A 37 -6.40 -2.01 -8.49
CA ALA A 37 -6.22 -0.59 -8.17
C ALA A 37 -4.85 -0.07 -8.62
N LEU A 38 -3.77 -0.83 -8.36
CA LEU A 38 -2.41 -0.49 -8.83
C LEU A 38 -2.32 -0.42 -10.35
N ASN A 39 -2.94 -1.37 -11.06
CA ASN A 39 -2.92 -1.38 -12.52
C ASN A 39 -3.71 -0.18 -13.09
N ALA A 40 -4.88 0.12 -12.53
CA ALA A 40 -5.66 1.31 -12.91
C ALA A 40 -4.86 2.61 -12.69
N ALA A 41 -4.19 2.73 -11.53
CA ALA A 41 -3.32 3.87 -11.21
C ALA A 41 -2.16 4.01 -12.21
N ALA A 42 -1.50 2.89 -12.54
CA ALA A 42 -0.42 2.83 -13.51
C ALA A 42 -0.88 3.10 -14.95
N SER A 43 -2.17 2.95 -15.25
CA SER A 43 -2.78 3.31 -16.54
C SER A 43 -3.44 4.70 -16.54
N CYS A 44 -3.22 5.51 -15.50
CA CYS A 44 -3.82 6.84 -15.35
C CYS A 44 -5.35 6.88 -15.23
N GLN A 45 -5.95 5.77 -14.81
CA GLN A 45 -7.36 5.69 -14.45
C GLN A 45 -7.51 5.94 -12.95
N ILE A 46 -7.22 7.18 -12.52
CA ILE A 46 -7.09 7.51 -11.10
C ILE A 46 -8.41 7.35 -10.34
N ASP A 47 -9.55 7.73 -10.94
CA ASP A 47 -10.87 7.57 -10.31
C ASP A 47 -11.22 6.09 -10.09
N ASP A 48 -10.92 5.23 -11.06
CA ASP A 48 -11.11 3.78 -10.95
C ASP A 48 -10.19 3.20 -9.88
N ALA A 49 -8.93 3.64 -9.84
CA ALA A 49 -7.95 3.23 -8.84
C ALA A 49 -8.40 3.59 -7.41
N MET A 50 -8.90 4.80 -7.20
CA MET A 50 -9.46 5.26 -5.92
C MET A 50 -10.69 4.44 -5.52
N ALA A 51 -11.60 4.15 -6.46
CA ALA A 51 -12.78 3.33 -6.19
C ALA A 51 -12.41 1.89 -5.81
N LEU A 52 -11.42 1.31 -6.48
CA LEU A 52 -10.90 -0.03 -6.19
C LEU A 52 -10.17 -0.07 -4.83
N ALA A 53 -9.34 0.93 -4.52
CA ALA A 53 -8.70 1.08 -3.21
C ALA A 53 -9.77 1.18 -2.10
N GLY A 54 -10.79 2.03 -2.25
CA GLY A 54 -11.88 2.15 -1.30
C GLY A 54 -12.71 0.87 -1.12
N LYS A 55 -12.78 0.01 -2.15
CA LYS A 55 -13.36 -1.34 -2.02
C LYS A 55 -12.44 -2.27 -1.21
N ALA A 56 -11.14 -2.27 -1.51
CA ALA A 56 -10.15 -3.09 -0.82
C ALA A 56 -9.94 -2.69 0.65
N ALA A 57 -10.12 -1.40 0.99
CA ALA A 57 -10.09 -0.88 2.36
C ALA A 57 -11.20 -1.49 3.26
N LYS A 58 -12.22 -2.13 2.67
CA LYS A 58 -13.26 -2.88 3.40
C LYS A 58 -12.90 -4.35 3.62
N SER A 59 -11.71 -4.79 3.23
CA SER A 59 -11.26 -6.17 3.43
C SER A 59 -11.21 -6.52 4.92
N LYS A 60 -11.61 -7.75 5.24
CA LYS A 60 -11.48 -8.31 6.61
C LYS A 60 -10.05 -8.70 6.95
N LYS A 61 -9.15 -8.72 5.96
CA LYS A 61 -7.73 -9.03 6.15
C LYS A 61 -6.98 -7.71 6.37
N PRO A 62 -6.36 -7.51 7.55
CA PRO A 62 -5.68 -6.26 7.86
C PRO A 62 -4.59 -5.87 6.87
N GLY A 63 -3.85 -6.84 6.32
CA GLY A 63 -2.82 -6.59 5.31
C GLY A 63 -3.37 -6.02 4.00
N GLU A 64 -4.47 -6.58 3.49
CA GLU A 64 -5.12 -6.07 2.27
C GLU A 64 -5.72 -4.68 2.51
N ARG A 65 -6.32 -4.45 3.70
CA ARG A 65 -6.84 -3.13 4.07
C ARG A 65 -5.71 -2.10 4.18
N LEU A 66 -4.64 -2.37 4.92
CA LEU A 66 -3.48 -1.47 5.04
C LEU A 66 -2.90 -1.12 3.67
N PHE A 67 -2.76 -2.11 2.80
CA PHE A 67 -2.26 -1.90 1.45
C PHE A 67 -3.17 -0.95 0.65
N ALA A 68 -4.49 -1.11 0.76
CA ALA A 68 -5.46 -0.23 0.11
C ALA A 68 -5.36 1.22 0.59
N GLU A 69 -5.20 1.44 1.89
CA GLU A 69 -5.02 2.77 2.49
C GLU A 69 -3.72 3.42 1.99
N PHE A 70 -2.65 2.65 1.79
CA PHE A 70 -1.43 3.15 1.16
C PHE A 70 -1.61 3.50 -0.32
N ILE A 71 -2.42 2.74 -1.07
CA ILE A 71 -2.77 3.12 -2.46
C ILE A 71 -3.50 4.47 -2.43
N GLU A 72 -4.48 4.63 -1.54
CA GLU A 72 -5.21 5.88 -1.39
C GLU A 72 -4.29 7.05 -1.05
N ALA A 73 -3.42 6.91 -0.05
CA ALA A 73 -2.44 7.95 0.32
C ALA A 73 -1.49 8.31 -0.84
N ALA A 74 -1.03 7.32 -1.61
CA ALA A 74 -0.20 7.54 -2.79
C ALA A 74 -0.94 8.34 -3.87
N LEU A 75 -2.17 7.97 -4.19
CA LEU A 75 -2.99 8.64 -5.21
C LEU A 75 -3.41 10.06 -4.79
N LEU A 76 -3.72 10.27 -3.51
CA LEU A 76 -3.99 11.60 -2.96
C LEU A 76 -2.74 12.50 -3.07
N THR A 77 -1.54 11.96 -2.80
CA THR A 77 -0.29 12.70 -2.98
C THR A 77 -0.07 13.09 -4.44
N GLU A 78 -0.24 12.13 -5.35
CA GLU A 78 -0.10 12.33 -6.80
C GLU A 78 -1.08 13.37 -7.37
N THR A 79 -2.32 13.37 -6.88
CA THR A 79 -3.38 14.28 -7.34
C THR A 79 -3.36 15.65 -6.66
N GLY A 80 -2.26 15.99 -5.97
CA GLY A 80 -2.08 17.30 -5.36
C GLY A 80 -2.86 17.51 -4.06
N LYS A 81 -3.23 16.42 -3.37
CA LYS A 81 -3.93 16.42 -2.07
C LYS A 81 -3.06 15.84 -0.94
N PRO A 82 -1.85 16.39 -0.69
CA PRO A 82 -0.92 15.82 0.29
C PRO A 82 -1.43 15.90 1.75
N LYS A 83 -2.34 16.83 2.06
CA LYS A 83 -2.97 16.91 3.39
C LYS A 83 -3.91 15.74 3.64
N ASP A 84 -4.69 15.36 2.63
CA ASP A 84 -5.60 14.22 2.71
C ASP A 84 -4.79 12.91 2.79
N ALA A 85 -3.72 12.81 1.99
CA ALA A 85 -2.78 11.69 2.08
C ALA A 85 -2.17 11.54 3.48
N ALA A 86 -1.72 12.65 4.08
CA ALA A 86 -1.20 12.66 5.44
C ALA A 86 -2.24 12.22 6.48
N ALA A 87 -3.50 12.61 6.30
CA ALA A 87 -4.59 12.18 7.19
C ALA A 87 -4.84 10.66 7.11
N VAL A 88 -4.74 10.06 5.92
CA VAL A 88 -4.79 8.61 5.76
C VAL A 88 -3.64 7.94 6.49
N VAL A 89 -2.40 8.44 6.33
CA VAL A 89 -1.22 7.93 7.03
C VAL A 89 -1.37 8.02 8.55
N ASP A 90 -1.90 9.14 9.06
CA ASP A 90 -2.15 9.32 10.49
C ASP A 90 -3.21 8.33 11.00
N ALA A 91 -4.27 8.11 10.23
CA ALA A 91 -5.34 7.17 10.56
C ALA A 91 -4.81 5.72 10.64
N VAL A 92 -4.05 5.25 9.65
CA VAL A 92 -3.49 3.88 9.69
C VAL A 92 -2.41 3.73 10.76
N THR A 93 -1.67 4.80 11.08
CA THR A 93 -0.69 4.79 12.17
C THR A 93 -1.38 4.58 13.52
N ALA A 94 -2.55 5.21 13.72
CA ALA A 94 -3.33 5.12 14.97
C ALA A 94 -4.21 3.85 15.07
N ASP A 95 -4.55 3.23 13.95
CA ASP A 95 -5.38 2.02 13.91
C ASP A 95 -4.58 0.79 14.37
N LYS A 96 -4.91 0.26 15.56
CA LYS A 96 -4.23 -0.90 16.15
C LYS A 96 -4.38 -2.19 15.33
N ALA A 97 -5.43 -2.32 14.52
CA ALA A 97 -5.63 -3.48 13.67
C ALA A 97 -4.73 -3.42 12.43
N LEU A 98 -4.48 -2.22 11.90
CA LEU A 98 -3.61 -2.00 10.75
C LEU A 98 -2.13 -1.80 11.13
N ASN A 99 -1.88 -1.33 12.36
CA ASN A 99 -0.56 -1.11 12.91
C ASN A 99 -0.32 -1.91 14.21
N PRO A 100 -0.43 -3.24 14.19
CA PRO A 100 -0.22 -4.06 15.39
C PRO A 100 1.23 -3.97 15.91
N ASP A 101 2.17 -3.72 15.00
CA ASP A 101 3.62 -3.65 15.27
C ASP A 101 4.05 -2.27 15.78
N LYS A 102 3.12 -1.30 15.86
CA LYS A 102 3.37 0.09 16.31
C LYS A 102 4.48 0.78 15.50
N ALA A 103 4.50 0.55 14.20
CA ALA A 103 5.34 1.30 13.29
C ALA A 103 5.06 2.80 13.45
N SER A 104 6.13 3.59 13.37
CA SER A 104 6.04 5.04 13.52
C SER A 104 5.28 5.65 12.34
N ARG A 105 4.76 6.87 12.54
CA ARG A 105 4.16 7.66 11.47
C ARG A 105 5.12 7.81 10.27
N GLU A 106 6.40 8.00 10.54
CA GLU A 106 7.43 8.11 9.50
C GLU A 106 7.56 6.81 8.70
N GLN A 107 7.56 5.66 9.37
CA GLN A 107 7.57 4.36 8.69
C GLN A 107 6.32 4.18 7.82
N MET A 108 5.14 4.52 8.32
CA MET A 108 3.90 4.45 7.53
C MET A 108 3.93 5.39 6.32
N GLN A 109 4.47 6.60 6.47
CA GLN A 109 4.68 7.53 5.37
C GLN A 109 5.61 6.94 4.31
N GLN A 110 6.73 6.35 4.73
CA GLN A 110 7.67 5.69 3.81
C GLN A 110 7.01 4.55 3.03
N GLY A 111 6.08 3.81 3.64
CA GLY A 111 5.29 2.78 2.96
C GLY A 111 4.40 3.36 1.86
N ALA A 112 3.67 4.44 2.14
CA ALA A 112 2.86 5.13 1.14
C ALA A 112 3.73 5.72 0.00
N ASP A 113 4.88 6.32 0.33
CA ASP A 113 5.80 6.91 -0.64
C ASP A 113 6.43 5.85 -1.55
N ALA A 114 6.82 4.69 -1.00
CA ALA A 114 7.33 3.56 -1.78
C ALA A 114 6.27 3.01 -2.75
N LEU A 115 5.01 3.04 -2.35
CA LEU A 115 3.91 2.61 -3.22
C LEU A 115 3.65 3.61 -4.34
N LEU A 116 3.73 4.91 -4.07
CA LEU A 116 3.70 5.96 -5.09
C LEU A 116 4.83 5.75 -6.13
N GLN A 117 6.06 5.50 -5.67
CA GLN A 117 7.19 5.20 -6.56
C GLN A 117 6.94 3.93 -7.40
N THR A 118 6.29 2.92 -6.81
CA THR A 118 5.90 1.70 -7.53
C THR A 118 4.87 1.99 -8.62
N ILE A 119 3.85 2.81 -8.33
CA ILE A 119 2.83 3.24 -9.31
C ILE A 119 3.51 3.99 -10.47
N GLN A 120 4.36 4.97 -10.16
CA GLN A 120 5.07 5.77 -11.16
C GLN A 120 6.01 4.92 -12.03
N SER A 121 6.74 3.98 -11.42
CA SER A 121 7.64 3.07 -12.15
C SER A 121 6.86 2.15 -13.09
N ARG A 122 5.73 1.59 -12.63
CA ARG A 122 4.84 0.78 -13.48
C ARG A 122 4.25 1.60 -14.61
N ARG A 123 3.78 2.82 -14.33
CA ARG A 123 3.26 3.74 -15.34
C ARG A 123 4.31 4.07 -16.40
N GLN A 124 5.55 4.32 -16.00
CA GLN A 124 6.65 4.56 -16.93
C GLN A 124 6.87 3.36 -17.85
N ALA A 125 6.80 2.14 -17.32
CA ALA A 125 6.93 0.92 -18.11
C ALA A 125 5.72 0.67 -19.05
N THR A 126 4.51 1.06 -18.64
CA THR A 126 3.27 0.83 -19.41
C THR A 126 2.99 1.93 -20.45
N THR A 127 3.28 3.19 -20.12
CA THR A 127 2.84 4.37 -20.89
C THR A 127 4.00 5.24 -21.38
N GLY A 128 5.22 5.01 -20.89
CA GLY A 128 6.37 5.88 -21.16
C GLY A 128 6.38 7.21 -20.39
N LYS A 129 5.45 7.42 -19.45
CA LYS A 129 5.36 8.62 -18.60
C LYS A 129 5.34 8.24 -17.12
N ALA A 130 5.97 9.07 -16.27
CA ALA A 130 5.98 8.85 -14.83
C ALA A 130 4.73 9.43 -14.15
N THR A 131 4.05 10.39 -14.77
CA THR A 131 2.85 11.04 -14.24
C THR A 131 1.66 10.82 -15.17
N CYS A 132 0.48 10.96 -14.61
CA CYS A 132 -0.69 11.40 -15.35
C CYS A 132 -0.62 12.94 -15.53
#